data_AF-A0A5A9VYT1-F1
#
_entry.id   AF-A0A5A9VYT1-F1
#
_cell.length_a   1.000
_cell.length_b   1.000
_cell.length_c   1.000
_cell.angle_alpha   90.00
_cell.angle_beta   90.00
_cell.angle_gamma   90.00
#
_symmetry.space_group_name_H-M   'P 1'
#
loop_
_entity.id
_entity.type
_entity.pdbx_description
1 polymer ?
#
loop_
_entity_poly.entity_id
_entity_poly.type
_entity_poly.pdbx_seq_one_letter_code
_entity_poly.pdbx_strand_id
1 'polypeptide(L)'
;MFDIGFAELLIVSVVALLVLGPDKLPTAVRTCGMWIGRIKRSVTAIQHEISEELRVEELRRTAAISKEELDKELKEMRTPFKAAAEEVDAAVKAVDTSETPPSSPAAEDQKHS
;
A
#
# COMPACT_ATOMS: atom_id res chain seq x y z
N MET A 1 -8.26 -0.96 2.10
CA MET A 1 -8.45 -2.39 1.79
C MET A 1 -8.33 -2.62 0.30
N PHE A 2 -7.10 -2.58 -0.20
CA PHE A 2 -6.75 -2.94 -1.58
C PHE A 2 -5.43 -3.71 -1.48
N ASP A 3 -5.50 -4.92 -0.92
CA ASP A 3 -4.42 -5.90 -1.04
C ASP A 3 -4.48 -6.42 -2.48
N ILE A 4 -3.91 -5.65 -3.41
CA ILE A 4 -3.67 -6.11 -4.77
C ILE A 4 -2.19 -6.51 -4.83
N GLY A 5 -1.96 -7.77 -4.52
CA GLY A 5 -0.69 -8.44 -4.68
C GLY A 5 -0.49 -8.94 -6.12
N PHE A 6 0.70 -9.47 -6.36
CA PHE A 6 1.04 -10.08 -7.65
C PHE A 6 0.09 -11.25 -7.98
N ALA A 7 -0.34 -12.01 -6.96
CA ALA A 7 -1.25 -13.14 -7.11
C ALA A 7 -2.64 -12.70 -7.61
N GLU A 8 -3.26 -11.67 -7.01
CA GLU A 8 -4.55 -11.17 -7.51
C GLU A 8 -4.45 -10.66 -8.95
N LEU A 9 -3.38 -9.93 -9.28
CA LEU A 9 -3.18 -9.40 -10.64
C LEU A 9 -3.06 -10.55 -11.66
N LEU A 10 -2.38 -11.63 -11.31
CA LEU A 10 -2.30 -12.83 -12.13
C LEU A 10 -3.70 -13.45 -12.36
N ILE A 11 -4.49 -13.63 -11.30
CA ILE A 11 -5.85 -14.17 -11.39
C ILE A 11 -6.73 -13.30 -12.29
N VAL A 12 -6.71 -11.97 -12.08
CA VAL A 12 -7.46 -11.02 -12.91
C VAL A 12 -7.01 -11.08 -14.36
N SER A 13 -5.70 -11.19 -14.62
CA SER A 13 -5.18 -11.32 -15.99
C SER A 13 -5.70 -12.58 -16.68
N VAL A 14 -5.73 -13.72 -15.98
CA VAL A 14 -6.27 -14.99 -16.53
C VAL A 14 -7.76 -14.85 -16.83
N VAL A 15 -8.55 -14.26 -15.93
CA VAL A 15 -9.97 -14.02 -16.16
C VAL A 15 -10.19 -13.08 -17.34
N ALA A 16 -9.40 -12.00 -17.44
CA ALA A 16 -9.47 -11.06 -18.55
C ALA A 16 -9.14 -11.75 -19.90
N LEU A 17 -8.14 -12.64 -19.91
CA LEU A 17 -7.80 -13.46 -21.08
C LEU A 17 -8.92 -14.43 -21.46
N LEU A 18 -9.64 -15.01 -20.49
CA LEU A 18 -10.77 -15.90 -20.75
C LEU A 18 -11.99 -15.17 -21.30
N VAL A 19 -12.34 -14.04 -20.69
CA VAL A 19 -13.56 -13.28 -21.04
C VAL A 19 -13.37 -12.54 -22.37
N LEU A 20 -12.25 -11.85 -22.52
CA LEU A 20 -11.99 -10.98 -23.67
C LEU A 20 -11.23 -11.72 -24.78
N GLY A 21 -10.42 -12.71 -24.42
CA GLY A 21 -9.52 -13.42 -25.32
C GLY A 21 -8.10 -12.84 -25.32
N PRO A 22 -7.06 -13.68 -25.48
CA PRO A 22 -5.65 -13.25 -25.52
C PRO A 22 -5.34 -12.27 -26.66
N ASP A 23 -6.03 -12.38 -27.80
CA ASP A 23 -5.81 -11.51 -28.95
C ASP A 23 -6.46 -10.12 -28.78
N LYS A 24 -7.52 -10.02 -27.96
CA LYS A 24 -8.32 -8.80 -27.81
C LYS A 24 -7.90 -7.96 -26.62
N LEU A 25 -7.39 -8.57 -25.54
CA LEU A 25 -6.83 -7.87 -24.38
C LEU A 25 -5.80 -6.81 -24.75
N PRO A 26 -4.74 -7.09 -25.54
CA PRO A 26 -3.74 -6.08 -25.89
C PRO A 26 -4.33 -4.95 -26.73
N THR A 27 -5.36 -5.24 -27.52
CA THR A 27 -6.09 -4.23 -28.30
C THR A 27 -6.91 -3.31 -27.38
N ALA A 28 -7.61 -3.87 -26.40
CA ALA A 28 -8.38 -3.10 -25.41
C ALA A 28 -7.48 -2.20 -24.56
N VAL A 29 -6.35 -2.70 -24.07
CA VAL A 29 -5.37 -1.90 -23.32
C VAL A 29 -4.83 -0.74 -24.16
N ARG A 30 -4.51 -0.97 -25.43
CA ARG A 30 -4.07 0.09 -26.35
C ARG A 30 -5.14 1.15 -26.55
N THR A 31 -6.40 0.75 -26.76
CA THR A 31 -7.52 1.69 -26.94
C THR A 31 -7.76 2.49 -25.67
N CYS A 32 -7.96 1.84 -24.52
CA CYS A 32 -8.15 2.52 -23.24
C CYS A 32 -6.97 3.43 -22.90
N GLY A 33 -5.74 2.95 -23.09
CA GLY A 33 -4.53 3.73 -22.87
C GLY A 33 -4.44 4.96 -23.75
N MET A 34 -4.86 4.88 -25.02
CA MET A 34 -4.91 6.02 -25.92
C MET A 34 -5.95 7.06 -25.47
N TRP A 35 -7.11 6.63 -24.95
CA TRP A 35 -8.14 7.52 -24.42
C TRP A 35 -7.70 8.21 -23.14
N ILE A 36 -7.14 7.46 -22.18
CA ILE A 36 -6.51 8.01 -20.97
C ILE A 36 -5.40 9.00 -21.34
N GLY A 37 -4.57 8.65 -22.33
CA GLY A 37 -3.47 9.50 -22.80
C GLY A 37 -3.97 10.82 -23.40
N ARG A 38 -5.06 10.79 -24.16
CA ARG A 38 -5.73 12.00 -24.68
C ARG A 38 -6.28 12.88 -23.56
N ILE A 39 -7.00 12.29 -22.60
CA ILE A 39 -7.54 13.03 -21.45
C ILE A 39 -6.41 13.67 -20.65
N LYS A 40 -5.36 12.91 -20.35
CA LYS A 40 -4.16 13.42 -19.67
C LYS A 40 -3.54 14.60 -20.42
N ARG A 41 -3.40 14.49 -21.75
CA ARG A 41 -2.87 15.57 -22.60
C ARG A 41 -3.72 16.83 -22.51
N SER A 42 -5.05 16.70 -22.56
CA SER A 42 -5.99 17.84 -22.42
C SER A 42 -5.89 18.49 -21.04
N VAL A 43 -5.82 17.69 -19.97
CA VAL A 43 -5.64 18.19 -18.60
C VAL A 43 -4.27 18.88 -18.43
N THR A 44 -3.22 18.39 -19.06
CA THR A 44 -1.90 19.05 -19.06
C THR A 44 -1.89 20.35 -19.87
N ALA A 45 -2.59 20.40 -21.01
CA ALA A 45 -2.70 21.63 -21.82
C ALA A 45 -3.46 22.73 -21.06
N ILE A 46 -4.57 22.37 -20.41
CA ILE A 46 -5.34 23.29 -19.56
C ILE A 46 -4.49 23.78 -18.37
N GLN A 47 -3.71 22.91 -17.73
CA GLN A 47 -2.75 23.35 -16.69
C GLN A 47 -1.71 24.32 -17.24
N HIS A 48 -1.27 24.15 -18.49
CA HIS A 48 -0.27 25.00 -19.11
C HIS A 48 -0.82 26.39 -19.46
N GLU A 49 -2.06 26.48 -19.95
CA GLU A 49 -2.77 27.75 -20.18
C GLU A 49 -3.11 28.46 -18.86
N ILE A 50 -3.56 27.71 -17.85
CA ILE A 50 -3.81 28.26 -16.51
C ILE A 50 -2.52 28.77 -15.85
N SER A 51 -1.37 28.13 -16.12
CA SER A 51 -0.07 28.57 -15.60
C SER A 51 0.42 29.87 -16.24
N GLU A 52 -0.08 30.25 -17.42
CA GLU A 52 0.28 31.50 -18.08
C GLU A 52 -0.59 32.69 -17.65
N GLU A 53 -1.87 32.48 -17.29
CA GLU A 53 -2.78 33.57 -16.89
C GLU A 53 -3.08 33.65 -15.38
N LEU A 54 -3.00 32.55 -14.63
CA LEU A 54 -3.26 32.50 -13.18
C LEU A 54 -2.02 32.04 -12.42
N ARG A 55 -1.15 33.02 -12.16
CA ARG A 55 -0.39 33.22 -10.92
C ARG A 55 -0.32 31.97 -10.02
N VAL A 56 0.83 31.29 -10.07
CA VAL A 56 1.37 30.19 -9.24
C VAL A 56 1.05 30.25 -7.72
N GLU A 57 0.49 31.35 -7.21
CA GLU A 57 0.19 31.63 -5.81
C GLU A 57 -1.04 30.87 -5.27
N GLU A 58 -2.08 30.64 -6.07
CA GLU A 58 -3.31 29.98 -5.59
C GLU A 58 -3.18 28.45 -5.60
N LEU A 59 -2.60 27.86 -6.65
CA LEU A 59 -2.27 26.43 -6.67
C LEU A 59 -1.25 26.07 -5.58
N ARG A 60 -0.30 26.96 -5.26
CA ARG A 60 0.59 26.79 -4.10
C ARG A 60 -0.14 26.87 -2.78
N ARG A 61 -1.10 27.79 -2.61
CA ARG A 61 -1.93 27.87 -1.39
C ARG A 61 -2.81 26.64 -1.21
N THR A 62 -3.53 26.18 -2.23
CA THR A 62 -4.37 24.99 -2.13
C THR A 62 -3.52 23.74 -1.87
N ALA A 63 -2.39 23.58 -2.55
CA ALA A 63 -1.47 22.47 -2.29
C ALA A 63 -0.80 22.56 -0.90
N ALA A 64 -0.53 23.76 -0.38
CA ALA A 64 0.02 23.95 0.96
C ALA A 64 -1.02 23.62 2.04
N ILE A 65 -2.28 24.04 1.86
CA ILE A 65 -3.39 23.71 2.77
C ILE A 65 -3.59 22.18 2.80
N SER A 66 -3.63 21.53 1.64
CA SER A 66 -3.76 20.06 1.57
C SER A 66 -2.57 19.32 2.18
N LYS A 67 -1.35 19.87 2.09
CA LYS A 67 -0.17 19.27 2.75
C LYS A 67 -0.24 19.39 4.26
N GLU A 68 -0.64 20.53 4.80
CA GLU A 68 -0.74 20.74 6.24
C GLU A 68 -1.82 19.86 6.87
N GLU A 69 -2.96 19.71 6.19
CA GLU A 69 -4.04 18.81 6.60
C GLU A 69 -3.61 17.34 6.53
N LEU A 70 -2.90 16.96 5.46
CA LEU A 70 -2.36 15.62 5.29
C LEU A 70 -1.24 15.30 6.29
N ASP A 71 -0.36 16.25 6.59
CA ASP A 71 0.70 16.09 7.60
C ASP A 71 0.11 15.95 9.00
N LYS A 72 -0.98 16.66 9.31
CA LYS A 72 -1.70 16.52 10.57
C LYS A 72 -2.34 15.15 10.70
N GLU A 73 -3.04 14.69 9.66
CA GLU A 73 -3.66 13.36 9.61
C GLU A 73 -2.61 12.24 9.71
N LEU A 74 -1.49 12.36 8.98
CA LEU A 74 -0.35 11.44 9.06
C LEU A 74 0.28 11.43 10.46
N LYS A 75 0.37 12.58 11.13
CA LYS A 75 0.91 12.67 12.48
C LYS A 75 -0.02 12.04 13.51
N GLU A 76 -1.33 12.25 13.38
CA GLU A 76 -2.36 11.61 14.20
C GLU A 76 -2.45 10.10 13.97
N MET A 77 -2.18 9.61 12.76
CA MET A 77 -2.05 8.17 12.46
C MET A 77 -0.71 7.60 12.93
N ARG A 78 0.37 8.37 12.89
CA ARG A 78 1.70 7.94 13.33
C ARG A 78 1.78 7.74 14.84
N THR A 79 1.03 8.50 15.64
CA THR A 79 0.99 8.34 17.11
C THR A 79 0.49 6.96 17.56
N PRO A 80 -0.69 6.46 17.16
CA PRO A 80 -1.14 5.12 17.49
C PRO A 80 -0.31 4.05 16.78
N PHE A 81 0.19 4.32 15.56
CA PHE A 81 1.05 3.37 14.85
C PHE A 81 2.41 3.18 15.52
N LYS A 82 3.02 4.25 16.07
CA LYS A 82 4.29 4.17 16.81
C LYS A 82 4.11 3.47 18.16
N ALA A 83 3.00 3.73 18.85
CA ALA A 83 2.65 3.01 20.08
C ALA A 83 2.42 1.51 19.81
N ALA A 84 1.66 1.17 18.76
CA ALA A 84 1.45 -0.21 18.34
C ALA A 84 2.76 -0.86 17.85
N ALA A 85 3.62 -0.13 17.15
CA ALA A 85 4.92 -0.64 16.72
C ALA A 85 5.86 -0.89 17.90
N GLU A 86 5.84 -0.05 18.94
CA GLU A 86 6.61 -0.24 20.17
C GLU A 86 6.07 -1.43 20.98
N GLU A 87 4.74 -1.65 21.03
CA GLU A 87 4.14 -2.84 21.64
C GLU A 87 4.45 -4.13 20.85
N VAL A 88 4.43 -4.07 19.52
CA VAL A 88 4.78 -5.19 18.64
C VAL A 88 6.28 -5.51 18.71
N ASP A 89 7.15 -4.51 18.76
CA ASP A 89 8.59 -4.69 18.96
C ASP A 89 8.89 -5.28 20.34
N ALA A 90 8.20 -4.81 21.39
CA ALA A 90 8.29 -5.38 22.73
C ALA A 90 7.78 -6.83 22.78
N ALA A 91 6.68 -7.15 22.09
CA ALA A 91 6.14 -8.50 22.00
C ALA A 91 7.04 -9.43 21.16
N VAL A 92 7.60 -8.95 20.06
CA VAL A 92 8.60 -9.64 19.24
C VAL A 92 9.86 -9.94 20.05
N LYS A 93 10.35 -8.97 20.82
CA LYS A 93 11.54 -9.13 21.67
C LYS A 93 11.30 -10.08 22.85
N ALA A 94 10.08 -10.13 23.38
CA ALA A 94 9.67 -11.11 24.39
C ALA A 94 9.53 -12.53 23.82
N VAL A 95 9.11 -12.66 22.55
CA VAL A 95 9.10 -13.91 21.80
C VAL A 95 10.52 -14.41 21.48
N ASP A 96 11.46 -13.53 21.14
CA ASP A 96 12.86 -13.89 20.85
C ASP A 96 13.68 -14.26 22.11
N THR A 97 13.25 -13.85 23.30
CA THR A 97 13.95 -14.19 24.56
C THR A 97 13.52 -15.54 25.15
N SER A 98 12.54 -16.21 24.54
CA SER A 98 12.03 -17.50 25.02
C SER A 98 12.46 -18.67 24.11
N GLU A 99 13.74 -18.78 23.78
CA GLU A 99 14.30 -20.00 23.20
C GLU A 99 15.26 -20.73 24.18
N THR A 100 14.66 -21.61 24.99
CA THR A 100 15.10 -22.99 25.34
C THR A 100 16.42 -23.22 26.16
N PRO A 101 16.72 -24.46 26.61
CA PRO A 101 16.85 -24.96 28.00
C PRO A 101 18.33 -25.02 28.51
N PRO A 102 18.66 -25.38 29.79
CA PRO A 102 18.85 -26.79 30.16
C PRO A 102 18.71 -27.17 31.66
N SER A 103 18.75 -28.49 31.90
CA SER A 103 19.29 -29.18 33.10
C SER A 103 18.32 -29.69 34.19
N SER A 104 17.91 -30.94 33.98
CA SER A 104 17.88 -32.08 34.95
C SER A 104 18.84 -31.93 36.15
N PRO A 105 18.57 -32.42 37.39
CA PRO A 105 18.27 -33.85 37.68
C PRO A 105 17.31 -34.19 38.86
N ALA A 106 16.90 -35.47 38.91
CA ALA A 106 16.31 -36.22 40.04
C ALA A 106 14.87 -35.83 40.47
N ALA A 107 13.93 -36.71 40.78
CA ALA A 107 13.96 -38.13 41.10
C ALA A 107 12.59 -38.77 40.76
N GLU A 108 12.64 -40.07 40.47
CA GLU A 108 11.67 -41.13 40.84
C GLU A 108 10.20 -40.74 41.04
N ASP A 109 9.28 -41.35 40.27
CA ASP A 109 8.62 -42.57 40.75
C ASP A 109 7.78 -43.27 39.67
N GLN A 110 7.73 -44.58 39.82
CA GLN A 110 7.00 -45.65 39.16
C GLN A 110 5.68 -45.33 38.42
N LYS A 111 5.44 -46.03 37.29
CA LYS A 111 4.54 -47.22 37.17
C LYS A 111 3.91 -47.37 35.77
N HIS A 112 3.80 -48.64 35.34
CA HIS A 112 3.04 -49.19 34.19
C HIS A 112 3.66 -48.94 32.80
N SER A 113 3.91 -49.94 31.95
CA SER A 113 3.48 -51.34 31.85
C SER A 113 4.47 -52.14 31.00
#